data_AF-A0A2V1NZH5-F1
#
_entry.id   AF-A0A2V1NZH5-F1
#
_cell.length_a   1.000
_cell.length_b   1.000
_cell.length_c   1.000
_cell.angle_alpha   90.00
_cell.angle_beta   90.00
_cell.angle_gamma   90.00
#
_symmetry.space_group_name_H-M   'P 1'
#
loop_
_entity.id
_entity.type
_entity.pdbx_description
1 polymer ?
#
loop_
_entity_poly.entity_id
_entity_poly.type
_entity_poly.pdbx_seq_one_letter_code
_entity_poly.pdbx_strand_id
1 'polypeptide(L)'
;MANTYKQKLATEIEALSSRREQWENDQLKAANEKLYEILADCFTLMNDVMRKDSNAKALNSLLTDLGMKPKNNTSIALRVIRAVFGKEGKREHAYARVLKVAALEIAEDQSLASFIQERGGIEEIRRTPSASKKNLSSEDYKTIAKSVFAETPNTVSAYQLPETVKFTDADKQFAVAVLRIDENAQAHVLHSTTHEKLVNTALSVAGKEIHDLQESADTTAEHDEYINTLTSVLTKFHASLTFDPAQSEAPASTDEAAANVTLEES
;
A
#
# COMPACT_ATOMS: atom_id res chain seq x y z
N MET A 1 -41.90 -43.36 30.43
CA MET A 1 -41.10 -43.57 29.19
C MET A 1 -40.52 -42.27 28.60
N ALA A 2 -41.22 -41.13 28.61
CA ALA A 2 -40.69 -39.87 28.07
C ALA A 2 -39.39 -39.36 28.73
N ASN A 3 -39.20 -39.63 30.03
CA ASN A 3 -38.02 -39.18 30.77
C ASN A 3 -36.73 -39.91 30.36
N THR A 4 -36.83 -41.20 30.03
CA THR A 4 -35.69 -42.03 29.61
C THR A 4 -35.15 -41.64 28.25
N TYR A 5 -36.03 -41.31 27.30
CA TYR A 5 -35.61 -40.82 25.98
C TYR A 5 -34.92 -39.47 26.08
N LYS A 6 -35.47 -38.53 26.87
CA LYS A 6 -34.85 -37.23 27.11
C LYS A 6 -33.45 -37.36 27.72
N GLN A 7 -33.27 -38.26 28.68
CA GLN A 7 -31.97 -38.55 29.29
C GLN A 7 -30.98 -39.10 28.27
N LYS A 8 -31.39 -40.10 27.47
CA LYS A 8 -30.55 -40.67 26.41
C LYS A 8 -30.13 -39.60 25.38
N LEU A 9 -31.07 -38.76 24.95
CA LEU A 9 -30.81 -37.66 24.03
C LEU A 9 -29.84 -36.62 24.62
N ALA A 10 -29.99 -36.28 25.91
CA ALA A 10 -29.08 -35.36 26.58
C ALA A 10 -27.65 -35.89 26.60
N THR A 11 -27.46 -37.17 26.96
CA THR A 11 -26.12 -37.81 26.93
C THR A 11 -25.52 -37.84 25.53
N GLU A 12 -26.34 -38.08 24.50
CA GLU A 12 -25.88 -38.09 23.12
C GLU A 12 -25.47 -36.69 22.62
N ILE A 13 -26.25 -35.66 22.97
CA ILE A 13 -25.90 -34.26 22.67
C ILE A 13 -24.61 -33.85 23.38
N GLU A 14 -24.44 -34.22 24.65
CA GLU A 14 -23.24 -33.92 25.43
C GLU A 14 -22.00 -34.59 24.81
N ALA A 15 -22.11 -35.87 24.44
CA ALA A 15 -21.04 -36.58 23.74
C ALA A 15 -20.68 -35.93 22.38
N LEU A 16 -21.68 -35.45 21.64
CA LEU A 16 -21.46 -34.72 20.39
C LEU A 16 -20.83 -33.34 20.62
N SER A 17 -21.22 -32.62 21.68
CA SER A 17 -20.63 -31.33 22.04
C SER A 17 -19.16 -31.48 22.40
N SER A 18 -18.82 -32.46 23.26
CA SER A 18 -17.43 -32.71 23.65
C SER A 18 -16.58 -33.12 22.46
N ARG A 19 -17.12 -33.92 21.52
CA ARG A 19 -16.39 -34.28 20.29
C ARG A 19 -16.14 -33.06 19.40
N ARG A 20 -17.12 -32.16 19.27
CA ARG A 20 -16.97 -30.90 18.52
C ARG A 20 -15.88 -30.04 19.15
N GLU A 21 -15.92 -29.84 20.48
CA GLU A 21 -14.94 -29.03 21.20
C GLU A 21 -13.51 -29.57 21.08
N GLN A 22 -13.32 -30.89 21.14
CA GLN A 22 -12.01 -31.51 20.89
C GLN A 22 -11.53 -31.24 19.46
N TRP A 23 -12.40 -31.44 18.46
CA TRP A 23 -12.06 -31.17 17.07
C TRP A 23 -11.70 -29.70 16.82
N GLU A 24 -12.44 -28.76 17.42
CA GLU A 24 -12.20 -27.32 17.30
C GLU A 24 -10.86 -26.91 17.92
N ASN A 25 -10.54 -27.42 19.10
CA ASN A 25 -9.33 -27.04 19.83
C ASN A 25 -8.05 -27.72 19.31
N ASP A 26 -8.18 -28.92 18.72
CA ASP A 26 -7.03 -29.67 18.23
C ASP A 26 -6.86 -29.47 16.72
N GLN A 27 -7.75 -30.06 15.92
CA GLN A 27 -7.56 -30.19 14.48
C GLN A 27 -7.83 -28.88 13.74
N LEU A 28 -8.93 -28.19 14.07
CA LEU A 28 -9.29 -26.94 13.42
C LEU A 28 -8.28 -25.83 13.75
N LYS A 29 -7.87 -25.74 15.03
CA LYS A 29 -6.86 -24.80 15.47
C LYS A 29 -5.51 -25.02 14.76
N ALA A 30 -5.01 -26.26 14.75
CA ALA A 30 -3.75 -26.59 14.06
C ALA A 30 -3.83 -26.30 12.55
N ALA A 31 -4.96 -26.57 11.90
CA ALA A 31 -5.16 -26.25 10.49
C ALA A 31 -5.14 -24.73 10.23
N ASN A 32 -5.74 -23.94 11.13
CA ASN A 32 -5.73 -22.48 11.02
C ASN A 32 -4.32 -21.90 11.25
N GLU A 33 -3.56 -22.43 12.21
CA GLU A 33 -2.16 -22.02 12.43
C GLU A 33 -1.32 -22.24 11.18
N LYS A 34 -1.45 -23.41 10.53
CA LYS A 34 -0.79 -23.68 9.23
C LYS A 34 -1.25 -22.78 8.10
N LEU A 35 -2.53 -22.43 8.06
CA LEU A 35 -3.01 -21.45 7.09
C LEU A 35 -2.36 -20.07 7.34
N TYR A 36 -2.19 -19.65 8.60
CA TYR A 36 -1.60 -18.35 8.92
C TYR A 36 -0.11 -18.29 8.60
N GLU A 37 0.62 -19.39 8.78
CA GLU A 37 2.01 -19.54 8.31
C GLU A 37 2.09 -19.30 6.79
N ILE A 38 1.25 -19.97 6.00
CA ILE A 38 1.21 -19.80 4.54
C ILE A 38 0.87 -18.34 4.16
N LEU A 39 -0.06 -17.70 4.88
CA LEU A 39 -0.40 -16.31 4.64
C LEU A 39 0.75 -15.36 4.99
N ALA A 40 1.54 -15.67 6.03
CA ALA A 40 2.73 -14.91 6.39
C ALA A 40 3.79 -14.98 5.28
N ASP A 41 4.02 -16.15 4.70
CA ASP A 41 4.90 -16.30 3.54
C ASP A 41 4.38 -15.53 2.32
N CYS A 42 3.06 -15.56 2.09
CA CYS A 42 2.43 -14.76 1.04
C CYS A 42 2.61 -13.25 1.26
N PHE A 43 2.59 -12.79 2.52
CA PHE A 43 2.82 -11.39 2.87
C PHE A 43 4.26 -10.96 2.56
N THR A 44 5.24 -11.78 2.96
CA THR A 44 6.65 -11.56 2.63
C THR A 44 6.87 -11.50 1.13
N LEU A 45 6.34 -12.49 0.38
CA LEU A 45 6.43 -12.53 -1.08
C LEU A 45 5.76 -11.31 -1.73
N MET A 46 4.62 -10.86 -1.21
CA MET A 46 3.95 -9.64 -1.69
C MET A 46 4.86 -8.42 -1.56
N ASN A 47 5.50 -8.24 -0.40
CA ASN A 47 6.40 -7.12 -0.14
C ASN A 47 7.61 -7.16 -1.08
N ASP A 48 8.20 -8.33 -1.30
CA ASP A 48 9.33 -8.49 -2.22
C ASP A 48 8.96 -8.24 -3.68
N VAL A 49 7.75 -8.63 -4.10
CA VAL A 49 7.22 -8.30 -5.43
C VAL A 49 7.00 -6.80 -5.57
N MET A 50 6.60 -6.11 -4.50
CA MET A 50 6.40 -4.66 -4.51
C MET A 50 7.69 -3.84 -4.61
N ARG A 51 8.86 -4.42 -4.26
CA ARG A 51 10.15 -3.72 -4.32
C ARG A 51 10.57 -3.32 -5.75
N LYS A 52 10.21 -4.11 -6.77
CA LYS A 52 10.63 -3.88 -8.17
C LYS A 52 9.48 -4.16 -9.15
N ASP A 53 9.24 -3.24 -10.08
CA ASP A 53 8.21 -3.41 -11.13
C ASP A 53 8.45 -4.66 -12.00
N SER A 54 9.71 -5.04 -12.22
CA SER A 54 10.08 -6.28 -12.91
C SER A 54 9.51 -7.53 -12.23
N ASN A 55 9.42 -7.54 -10.89
CA ASN A 55 8.88 -8.67 -10.13
C ASN A 55 7.36 -8.79 -10.34
N ALA A 56 6.66 -7.66 -10.41
CA ALA A 56 5.22 -7.65 -10.70
C ALA A 56 4.91 -8.19 -12.11
N LYS A 57 5.79 -7.95 -13.08
CA LYS A 57 5.70 -8.53 -14.43
C LYS A 57 6.01 -10.03 -14.43
N ALA A 58 7.04 -10.46 -13.70
CA ALA A 58 7.37 -11.88 -13.54
C ALA A 58 6.21 -12.66 -12.91
N LEU A 59 5.57 -12.10 -11.87
CA LEU A 59 4.39 -12.70 -11.24
C LEU A 59 3.21 -12.85 -12.23
N ASN A 60 3.00 -11.87 -13.12
CA ASN A 60 1.97 -11.98 -14.16
C ASN A 60 2.30 -13.07 -15.19
N SER A 61 3.58 -13.20 -15.57
CA SER A 61 4.02 -14.29 -16.46
C SER A 61 3.73 -15.64 -15.81
N LEU A 62 4.15 -15.82 -14.56
CA LEU A 62 3.96 -17.07 -13.82
C LEU A 62 2.48 -17.42 -13.66
N LEU A 63 1.62 -16.44 -13.37
CA LEU A 63 0.16 -16.66 -13.34
C LEU A 63 -0.39 -17.13 -14.68
N THR A 64 0.16 -16.62 -15.79
CA THR A 64 -0.22 -17.05 -17.15
C THR A 64 0.22 -18.49 -17.42
N ASP A 65 1.43 -18.85 -16.98
CA ASP A 65 1.98 -20.21 -17.09
C ASP A 65 1.16 -21.21 -16.27
N LEU A 66 0.60 -20.78 -15.14
CA LEU A 66 -0.35 -21.54 -14.32
C LEU A 66 -1.77 -21.63 -14.93
N GLY A 67 -1.99 -21.12 -16.14
CA GLY A 67 -3.27 -21.14 -16.83
C GLY A 67 -4.28 -20.10 -16.30
N MET A 68 -3.84 -19.13 -15.51
CA MET A 68 -4.68 -18.03 -15.03
C MET A 68 -4.63 -16.85 -15.99
N LYS A 69 -5.64 -15.97 -15.91
CA LYS A 69 -5.71 -14.72 -16.67
C LYS A 69 -5.50 -13.53 -15.74
N PRO A 70 -4.24 -13.19 -15.38
CA PRO A 70 -3.98 -12.03 -14.54
C PRO A 70 -4.46 -10.76 -15.23
N LYS A 71 -5.21 -9.93 -14.51
CA LYS A 71 -5.64 -8.62 -15.00
C LYS A 71 -4.76 -7.54 -14.39
N ASN A 72 -4.41 -6.52 -15.16
CA ASN A 72 -3.57 -5.41 -14.70
C ASN A 72 -4.20 -4.62 -13.53
N ASN A 73 -5.53 -4.62 -13.42
CA ASN A 73 -6.25 -3.99 -12.31
C ASN A 73 -6.32 -4.86 -11.03
N THR A 74 -5.75 -6.06 -11.05
CA THR A 74 -5.74 -6.95 -9.89
C THR A 74 -4.56 -6.60 -8.98
N SER A 75 -4.85 -6.31 -7.71
CA SER A 75 -3.82 -6.01 -6.71
C SER A 75 -2.76 -7.11 -6.61
N ILE A 76 -1.50 -6.72 -6.32
CA ILE A 76 -0.39 -7.66 -6.13
C ILE A 76 -0.72 -8.72 -5.07
N ALA A 77 -1.29 -8.32 -3.92
CA ALA A 77 -1.75 -9.23 -2.87
C ALA A 77 -2.62 -10.38 -3.42
N LEU A 78 -3.61 -10.04 -4.26
CA LEU A 78 -4.52 -11.02 -4.84
C LEU A 78 -3.86 -11.88 -5.92
N ARG A 79 -2.89 -11.33 -6.66
CA ARG A 79 -2.09 -12.09 -7.62
C ARG A 79 -1.20 -13.12 -6.91
N VAL A 80 -0.55 -12.74 -5.81
CA VAL A 80 0.25 -13.66 -4.97
C VAL A 80 -0.61 -14.78 -4.40
N ILE A 81 -1.74 -14.44 -3.77
CA ILE A 81 -2.66 -15.45 -3.21
C ILE A 81 -3.14 -16.41 -4.32
N ARG A 82 -3.54 -15.91 -5.49
CA ARG A 82 -3.97 -16.78 -6.59
C ARG A 82 -2.85 -17.71 -7.06
N ALA A 83 -1.62 -17.21 -7.18
CA ALA A 83 -0.47 -18.02 -7.57
C ALA A 83 -0.20 -19.15 -6.58
N VAL A 84 -0.24 -18.87 -5.27
CA VAL A 84 0.04 -19.86 -4.22
C VAL A 84 -1.12 -20.86 -4.05
N PHE A 85 -2.37 -20.39 -4.08
CA PHE A 85 -3.54 -21.24 -3.82
C PHE A 85 -4.09 -21.94 -5.08
N GLY A 86 -3.63 -21.54 -6.27
CA GLY A 86 -4.00 -22.20 -7.53
C GLY A 86 -5.46 -21.98 -7.96
N LYS A 87 -6.17 -21.02 -7.37
CA LYS A 87 -7.62 -20.84 -7.60
C LYS A 87 -8.08 -19.39 -7.45
N GLU A 88 -9.28 -19.12 -7.96
CA GLU A 88 -9.99 -17.86 -7.81
C GLU A 88 -11.31 -18.09 -7.08
N GLY A 89 -11.54 -17.35 -6.01
CA GLY A 89 -12.74 -17.52 -5.20
C GLY A 89 -12.83 -16.54 -4.04
N LYS A 90 -13.96 -16.61 -3.31
CA LYS A 90 -14.26 -15.71 -2.19
C LYS A 90 -13.22 -15.80 -1.07
N ARG A 91 -12.65 -16.99 -0.83
CA ARG A 91 -11.62 -17.21 0.19
C ARG A 91 -10.31 -16.51 -0.17
N GLU A 92 -9.92 -16.58 -1.43
CA GLU A 92 -8.70 -15.96 -1.95
C GLU A 92 -8.81 -14.43 -1.92
N HIS A 93 -10.00 -13.90 -2.19
CA HIS A 93 -10.30 -12.49 -1.98
C HIS A 93 -10.22 -12.09 -0.49
N ALA A 94 -10.68 -12.94 0.42
CA ALA A 94 -10.56 -12.71 1.87
C ALA A 94 -9.09 -12.69 2.31
N TYR A 95 -8.29 -13.66 1.87
CA TYR A 95 -6.86 -13.71 2.17
C TYR A 95 -6.12 -12.51 1.61
N ALA A 96 -6.40 -12.11 0.37
CA ALA A 96 -5.82 -10.91 -0.21
C ALA A 96 -6.23 -9.64 0.54
N ARG A 97 -7.41 -9.60 1.16
CA ARG A 97 -7.81 -8.50 2.04
C ARG A 97 -7.02 -8.51 3.34
N VAL A 98 -6.82 -9.67 3.96
CA VAL A 98 -5.96 -9.79 5.15
C VAL A 98 -4.57 -9.23 4.86
N LEU A 99 -3.94 -9.61 3.75
CA LEU A 99 -2.60 -9.08 3.40
C LEU A 99 -2.59 -7.55 3.23
N LYS A 100 -3.65 -6.98 2.65
CA LYS A 100 -3.76 -5.53 2.46
C LYS A 100 -3.94 -4.77 3.76
N VAL A 101 -4.80 -5.28 4.65
CA VAL A 101 -5.04 -4.66 5.96
C VAL A 101 -3.78 -4.78 6.81
N ALA A 102 -3.12 -5.94 6.81
CA ALA A 102 -1.86 -6.12 7.50
C ALA A 102 -0.75 -5.18 6.97
N ALA A 103 -0.68 -4.94 5.65
CA ALA A 103 0.30 -3.99 5.09
C ALA A 103 0.13 -2.55 5.61
N LEU A 104 -1.04 -2.21 6.16
CA LEU A 104 -1.34 -0.88 6.69
C LEU A 104 -1.25 -0.83 8.23
N GLU A 105 -1.63 -1.91 8.90
CA GLU A 105 -1.94 -1.89 10.34
C GLU A 105 -1.03 -2.79 11.19
N ILE A 106 -0.16 -3.61 10.59
CA ILE A 106 0.74 -4.48 11.36
C ILE A 106 1.85 -3.66 12.02
N ALA A 107 2.12 -3.90 13.30
CA ALA A 107 3.25 -3.29 13.99
C ALA A 107 4.58 -3.92 13.53
N GLU A 108 5.69 -3.18 13.64
CA GLU A 108 7.02 -3.61 13.14
C GLU A 108 7.51 -4.92 13.78
N ASP A 109 7.16 -5.18 15.03
CA ASP A 109 7.52 -6.36 15.81
C ASP A 109 6.44 -7.45 15.81
N GLN A 110 5.31 -7.22 15.14
CA GLN A 110 4.19 -8.14 15.12
C GLN A 110 4.24 -9.09 13.92
N SER A 111 3.97 -10.37 14.16
CA SER A 111 3.83 -11.37 13.09
C SER A 111 2.44 -11.29 12.44
N LEU A 112 2.32 -11.69 11.17
CA LEU A 112 1.01 -11.76 10.51
C LEU A 112 0.06 -12.72 11.26
N ALA A 113 0.58 -13.83 11.78
CA ALA A 113 -0.23 -14.81 12.49
C ALA A 113 -0.84 -14.22 13.77
N SER A 114 -0.06 -13.51 14.59
CA SER A 114 -0.56 -12.82 15.79
C SER A 114 -1.54 -11.73 15.42
N PHE A 115 -1.26 -10.93 14.38
CA PHE A 115 -2.19 -9.93 13.85
C PHE A 115 -3.56 -10.52 13.50
N ILE A 116 -3.58 -11.66 12.79
CA ILE A 116 -4.83 -12.32 12.43
C ILE A 116 -5.58 -12.86 13.66
N GLN A 117 -4.86 -13.41 14.63
CA GLN A 117 -5.46 -13.94 15.86
C GLN A 117 -6.08 -12.83 16.71
N GLU A 118 -5.37 -11.72 16.92
CA GLU A 118 -5.84 -10.56 17.68
C GLU A 118 -7.07 -9.92 17.05
N ARG A 119 -7.16 -9.94 15.71
CA ARG A 119 -8.33 -9.45 14.96
C ARG A 119 -9.51 -10.43 14.91
N GLY A 120 -9.47 -11.54 15.64
CA GLY A 120 -10.57 -12.52 15.67
C GLY A 120 -10.63 -13.43 14.45
N GLY A 121 -9.56 -13.49 13.66
CA GLY A 121 -9.43 -14.37 12.50
C GLY A 121 -9.75 -13.72 11.15
N ILE A 122 -9.56 -14.51 10.09
CA ILE A 122 -9.67 -14.05 8.69
C ILE A 122 -11.06 -13.51 8.36
N GLU A 123 -12.12 -14.18 8.84
CA GLU A 123 -13.49 -13.75 8.55
C GLU A 123 -13.84 -12.43 9.23
N GLU A 124 -13.27 -12.16 10.41
CA GLU A 124 -13.50 -10.90 11.09
C GLU A 124 -12.81 -9.77 10.33
N ILE A 125 -11.53 -9.90 9.97
CA ILE A 125 -10.83 -8.93 9.10
C ILE A 125 -11.56 -8.71 7.76
N ARG A 126 -12.20 -9.75 7.22
CA ARG A 126 -12.99 -9.65 5.99
C ARG A 126 -14.29 -8.86 6.22
N ARG A 127 -14.94 -9.04 7.36
CA ARG A 127 -16.24 -8.46 7.73
C ARG A 127 -16.11 -7.04 8.23
N THR A 128 -15.09 -6.76 9.03
CA THR A 128 -14.74 -5.42 9.45
C THR A 128 -14.56 -4.61 8.17
N PRO A 129 -15.44 -3.65 7.89
CA PRO A 129 -15.15 -2.66 6.88
C PRO A 129 -13.77 -2.11 7.23
N SER A 130 -12.86 -1.98 6.26
CA SER A 130 -11.78 -0.98 6.40
C SER A 130 -12.45 0.24 7.01
N ALA A 131 -12.01 0.76 8.15
CA ALA A 131 -12.69 1.87 8.84
C ALA A 131 -12.96 2.97 7.79
N SER A 132 -14.21 2.99 7.32
CA SER A 132 -14.69 3.56 6.06
C SER A 132 -15.98 2.84 5.61
N LYS A 133 -17.14 3.47 5.36
CA LYS A 133 -17.35 4.88 5.02
C LYS A 133 -18.83 5.14 4.71
N LYS A 134 -19.33 6.32 5.05
CA LYS A 134 -20.09 7.09 4.05
C LYS A 134 -19.11 7.36 2.92
N ASN A 135 -19.33 6.78 1.74
CA ASN A 135 -18.46 7.08 0.60
C ASN A 135 -18.63 8.57 0.27
N LEU A 136 -17.70 9.37 0.74
CA LEU A 136 -17.55 10.75 0.30
C LEU A 136 -17.21 10.73 -1.20
N SER A 137 -17.69 11.74 -1.90
CA SER A 137 -17.43 11.93 -3.32
C SER A 137 -15.93 12.13 -3.57
N SER A 138 -15.48 11.88 -4.80
CA SER A 138 -14.13 12.31 -5.23
C SER A 138 -13.94 13.83 -5.03
N GLU A 139 -15.00 14.63 -5.14
CA GLU A 139 -14.96 16.06 -4.83
C GLU A 139 -14.72 16.35 -3.35
N ASP A 140 -15.35 15.58 -2.47
CA ASP A 140 -15.20 15.74 -1.03
C ASP A 140 -13.76 15.42 -0.60
N TYR A 141 -13.20 14.32 -1.12
CA TYR A 141 -11.79 13.98 -0.86
C TYR A 141 -10.82 15.04 -1.37
N LYS A 142 -11.04 15.58 -2.57
CA LYS A 142 -10.21 16.68 -3.07
C LYS A 142 -10.28 17.91 -2.17
N THR A 143 -11.44 18.20 -1.61
CA THR A 143 -11.63 19.32 -0.68
C THR A 143 -10.86 19.11 0.62
N ILE A 144 -10.92 17.90 1.18
CA ILE A 144 -10.13 17.49 2.35
C ILE A 144 -8.63 17.69 2.09
N ALA A 145 -8.12 17.16 0.97
CA ALA A 145 -6.71 17.30 0.61
C ALA A 145 -6.28 18.77 0.49
N LYS A 146 -7.07 19.59 -0.22
CA LYS A 146 -6.75 21.01 -0.41
C LYS A 146 -6.74 21.80 0.89
N SER A 147 -7.70 21.57 1.79
CA SER A 147 -7.75 22.25 3.10
C SER A 147 -6.52 21.90 3.93
N VAL A 148 -6.20 20.61 4.07
CA VAL A 148 -5.03 20.17 4.85
C VAL A 148 -3.73 20.73 4.26
N PHE A 149 -3.56 20.69 2.94
CA PHE A 149 -2.35 21.23 2.29
C PHE A 149 -2.25 22.76 2.36
N ALA A 150 -3.36 23.49 2.36
CA ALA A 150 -3.36 24.95 2.51
C ALA A 150 -3.07 25.40 3.94
N GLU A 151 -3.48 24.61 4.93
CA GLU A 151 -3.27 24.88 6.36
C GLU A 151 -1.90 24.42 6.86
N THR A 152 -1.22 23.54 6.10
CA THR A 152 0.14 23.09 6.41
C THR A 152 1.11 24.27 6.28
N PRO A 153 1.72 24.75 7.38
CA PRO A 153 2.61 25.90 7.30
C PRO A 153 3.83 25.57 6.42
N ASN A 154 4.32 26.57 5.66
CA ASN A 154 5.54 26.53 4.84
C ASN A 154 6.80 26.39 5.72
N THR A 155 6.87 25.32 6.52
CA THR A 155 7.80 25.14 7.63
C THR A 155 9.09 24.47 7.20
N VAL A 156 9.31 24.33 5.90
CA VAL A 156 10.52 23.74 5.33
C VAL A 156 11.08 24.70 4.30
N SER A 157 12.40 24.87 4.31
CA SER A 157 13.18 25.61 3.30
C SER A 157 12.57 25.45 1.91
N ALA A 158 12.11 26.56 1.34
CA ALA A 158 11.57 26.58 -0.02
C ALA A 158 12.61 25.97 -0.97
N TYR A 159 12.26 24.84 -1.58
CA TYR A 159 13.09 24.19 -2.58
C TYR A 159 12.83 24.85 -3.94
N GLN A 160 13.90 25.37 -4.55
CA GLN A 160 13.80 25.88 -5.90
C GLN A 160 13.74 24.68 -6.87
N LEU A 161 12.59 24.52 -7.52
CA LEU A 161 12.41 23.47 -8.52
C LEU A 161 13.39 23.67 -9.70
N PRO A 162 14.01 22.60 -10.23
CA PRO A 162 14.89 22.71 -11.39
C PRO A 162 14.16 23.31 -12.61
N GLU A 163 14.86 24.08 -13.44
CA GLU A 163 14.27 24.72 -14.65
C GLU A 163 13.69 23.71 -15.66
N THR A 164 14.08 22.44 -15.57
CA THR A 164 13.52 21.34 -16.38
C THR A 164 12.06 21.02 -16.05
N VAL A 165 11.58 21.45 -14.87
CA VAL A 165 10.21 21.26 -14.39
C VAL A 165 9.36 22.45 -14.85
N LYS A 166 8.71 22.31 -16.00
CA LYS A 166 7.89 23.39 -16.57
C LYS A 166 6.47 23.36 -15.99
N PHE A 167 6.13 24.40 -15.22
CA PHE A 167 4.76 24.68 -14.79
C PHE A 167 4.15 25.69 -15.76
N THR A 168 3.28 25.22 -16.67
CA THR A 168 2.73 26.09 -17.72
C THR A 168 1.45 26.82 -17.36
N ASP A 169 0.98 26.77 -16.11
CA ASP A 169 -0.20 27.52 -15.69
C ASP A 169 0.04 28.20 -14.33
N ALA A 170 0.07 29.54 -14.33
CA ALA A 170 0.23 30.35 -13.12
C ALA A 170 -0.94 30.18 -12.12
N ASP A 171 -2.05 29.57 -12.55
CA ASP A 171 -3.26 29.36 -11.75
C ASP A 171 -3.31 27.99 -11.03
N LYS A 172 -2.31 27.12 -11.23
CA LYS A 172 -2.31 25.77 -10.65
C LYS A 172 -1.32 25.68 -9.48
N GLN A 173 -1.85 25.75 -8.27
CA GLN A 173 -1.09 25.61 -7.01
C GLN A 173 -0.54 24.20 -6.75
N PHE A 174 -0.98 23.19 -7.52
CA PHE A 174 -0.59 21.79 -7.34
C PHE A 174 -0.09 21.17 -8.66
N ALA A 175 0.86 20.25 -8.54
CA ALA A 175 1.37 19.44 -9.64
C ALA A 175 1.66 18.01 -9.19
N VAL A 176 1.78 17.10 -10.15
CA VAL A 176 2.17 15.71 -9.92
C VAL A 176 3.56 15.48 -10.49
N ALA A 177 4.46 14.92 -9.70
CA ALA A 177 5.78 14.49 -10.14
C ALA A 177 5.86 12.96 -10.19
N VAL A 178 6.54 12.44 -11.21
CA VAL A 178 6.94 11.04 -11.31
C VAL A 178 8.36 10.94 -10.76
N LEU A 179 8.52 10.21 -9.66
CA LEU A 179 9.81 9.98 -9.02
C LEU A 179 10.26 8.54 -9.28
N ARG A 180 11.56 8.34 -9.49
CA ARG A 180 12.21 7.04 -9.44
C ARG A 180 13.03 6.96 -8.16
N ILE A 181 12.73 5.99 -7.32
CA ILE A 181 13.52 5.68 -6.14
C ILE A 181 14.61 4.69 -6.56
N ASP A 182 15.86 4.96 -6.20
CA ASP A 182 16.99 4.06 -6.48
C ASP A 182 17.24 3.06 -5.33
N GLU A 183 18.29 2.25 -5.48
CA GLU A 183 18.64 1.19 -4.51
C GLU A 183 19.08 1.75 -3.15
N ASN A 184 19.42 3.04 -3.07
CA ASN A 184 19.81 3.75 -1.85
C ASN A 184 18.65 4.56 -1.24
N ALA A 185 17.42 4.31 -1.68
CA ALA A 185 16.22 5.06 -1.30
C ALA A 185 16.28 6.57 -1.64
N GLN A 186 17.11 6.96 -2.61
CA GLN A 186 17.15 8.33 -3.11
C GLN A 186 16.10 8.53 -4.20
N ALA A 187 15.36 9.63 -4.14
CA ALA A 187 14.30 9.94 -5.08
C ALA A 187 14.79 10.88 -6.20
N HIS A 188 14.64 10.44 -7.45
CA HIS A 188 14.98 11.20 -8.65
C HIS A 188 13.71 11.65 -9.36
N VAL A 189 13.50 12.95 -9.52
CA VAL A 189 12.35 13.48 -10.28
C VAL A 189 12.58 13.24 -11.77
N LEU A 190 11.76 12.40 -12.40
CA LEU A 190 11.86 12.07 -13.81
C LEU A 190 10.96 12.95 -14.69
N HIS A 191 9.79 13.31 -14.18
CA HIS A 191 8.80 14.10 -14.92
C HIS A 191 7.86 14.83 -13.97
N SER A 192 7.23 15.90 -14.45
CA SER A 192 6.22 16.66 -13.71
C SER A 192 5.10 17.10 -14.64
N THR A 193 3.88 17.17 -14.13
CA THR A 193 2.73 17.63 -14.90
C THR A 193 1.75 18.41 -14.03
N THR A 194 1.15 19.45 -14.63
CA THR A 194 0.01 20.21 -14.08
C THR A 194 -1.31 19.83 -14.76
N HIS A 195 -1.35 18.66 -15.44
CA HIS A 195 -2.55 18.22 -16.13
C HIS A 195 -3.70 17.98 -15.14
N GLU A 196 -4.80 18.71 -15.33
CA GLU A 196 -5.88 18.82 -14.34
C GLU A 196 -6.44 17.46 -13.90
N LYS A 197 -6.69 16.54 -14.82
CA LYS A 197 -7.20 15.20 -14.48
C LYS A 197 -6.25 14.40 -13.58
N LEU A 198 -4.93 14.52 -13.80
CA LEU A 198 -3.93 13.78 -13.02
C LEU A 198 -3.79 14.40 -11.63
N VAL A 199 -3.74 15.74 -11.56
CA VAL A 199 -3.72 16.49 -10.30
C VAL A 199 -4.98 16.18 -9.47
N ASN A 200 -6.17 16.26 -10.07
CA ASN A 200 -7.43 15.96 -9.38
C ASN A 200 -7.51 14.51 -8.90
N THR A 201 -6.99 13.55 -9.68
CA THR A 201 -6.92 12.15 -9.27
C THR A 201 -5.99 11.99 -8.07
N ALA A 202 -4.79 12.57 -8.14
CA ALA A 202 -3.82 12.52 -7.04
C ALA A 202 -4.38 13.16 -5.75
N LEU A 203 -5.01 14.34 -5.87
CA LEU A 203 -5.68 15.01 -4.74
C LEU A 203 -6.82 14.16 -4.16
N SER A 204 -7.60 13.48 -5.01
CA SER A 204 -8.67 12.61 -4.54
C SER A 204 -8.15 11.37 -3.81
N VAL A 205 -7.00 10.82 -4.24
CA VAL A 205 -6.34 9.70 -3.55
C VAL A 205 -5.79 10.16 -2.21
N ALA A 206 -5.01 11.24 -2.20
CA ALA A 206 -4.44 11.81 -0.97
C ALA A 206 -5.52 12.20 0.05
N GLY A 207 -6.61 12.83 -0.40
CA GLY A 207 -7.72 13.20 0.47
C GLY A 207 -8.47 12.01 1.05
N LYS A 208 -8.52 10.89 0.32
CA LYS A 208 -9.07 9.64 0.83
C LYS A 208 -8.15 9.04 1.89
N GLU A 209 -6.83 9.02 1.65
CA GLU A 209 -5.85 8.55 2.64
C GLU A 209 -5.91 9.38 3.91
N ILE A 210 -5.91 10.71 3.80
CA ILE A 210 -6.06 11.64 4.94
C ILE A 210 -7.36 11.39 5.70
N HIS A 211 -8.48 11.18 4.99
CA HIS A 211 -9.76 10.91 5.63
C HIS A 211 -9.76 9.58 6.39
N ASP A 212 -9.17 8.54 5.82
CA ASP A 212 -9.12 7.18 6.41
C ASP A 212 -8.28 7.18 7.67
N LEU A 213 -7.18 7.91 7.58
CA LEU A 213 -6.29 8.23 8.66
C LEU A 213 -7.00 9.01 9.79
N GLN A 214 -7.76 10.07 9.47
CA GLN A 214 -8.55 10.83 10.44
C GLN A 214 -9.67 10.02 11.11
N GLU A 215 -10.34 9.14 10.35
CA GLU A 215 -11.42 8.27 10.85
C GLU A 215 -10.89 7.19 11.83
N SER A 216 -9.62 6.80 11.71
CA SER A 216 -9.00 5.81 12.58
C SER A 216 -8.53 6.33 13.96
N ALA A 217 -8.48 7.66 14.16
CA ALA A 217 -7.85 8.31 15.32
C ALA A 217 -8.83 8.70 16.46
N ASP A 218 -9.88 7.92 16.71
CA ASP A 218 -11.08 8.34 17.46
C ASP A 218 -10.97 8.36 19.00
N THR A 219 -9.81 8.74 19.57
CA THR A 219 -9.76 9.33 20.93
C THR A 219 -8.85 10.56 20.99
N THR A 220 -9.37 11.63 21.57
CA THR A 220 -8.85 13.02 21.47
C THR A 220 -7.43 13.23 22.03
N ALA A 221 -6.87 12.27 22.78
CA ALA A 221 -5.48 12.33 23.27
C ALA A 221 -4.45 11.83 22.22
N GLU A 222 -4.86 10.92 21.33
CA GLU A 222 -4.01 10.39 20.26
C GLU A 222 -3.98 11.35 19.05
N HIS A 223 -4.98 12.23 18.90
CA HIS A 223 -5.10 13.18 17.79
C HIS A 223 -3.92 14.17 17.71
N ASP A 224 -3.45 14.68 18.84
CA ASP A 224 -2.33 15.62 18.88
C ASP A 224 -0.99 14.91 18.66
N GLU A 225 -0.80 13.72 19.22
CA GLU A 225 0.38 12.87 18.96
C GLU A 225 0.40 12.39 17.49
N TYR A 226 -0.78 12.12 16.93
CA TYR A 226 -1.00 11.73 15.55
C TYR A 226 -0.71 12.87 14.56
N ILE A 227 -1.25 14.07 14.78
CA ILE A 227 -0.90 15.24 13.98
C ILE A 227 0.60 15.53 14.10
N ASN A 228 1.19 15.38 15.29
CA ASN A 228 2.62 15.57 15.49
C ASN A 228 3.46 14.49 14.80
N THR A 229 3.00 13.23 14.72
CA THR A 229 3.69 12.15 14.01
C THR A 229 3.54 12.25 12.50
N LEU A 230 2.35 12.56 11.96
CA LEU A 230 2.16 12.87 10.54
C LEU A 230 2.98 14.09 10.13
N THR A 231 2.93 15.15 10.95
CA THR A 231 3.75 16.34 10.76
C THR A 231 5.23 15.99 10.87
N SER A 232 5.63 15.08 11.77
CA SER A 232 7.01 14.58 11.87
C SER A 232 7.42 13.72 10.67
N VAL A 233 6.55 12.88 10.14
CA VAL A 233 6.80 12.04 8.95
C VAL A 233 6.91 12.91 7.71
N LEU A 234 6.00 13.88 7.53
CA LEU A 234 6.08 14.88 6.47
C LEU A 234 7.31 15.77 6.64
N THR A 235 7.64 16.19 7.86
CA THR A 235 8.84 16.98 8.16
C THR A 235 10.12 16.17 7.94
N LYS A 236 10.15 14.87 8.26
CA LYS A 236 11.28 13.96 8.01
C LYS A 236 11.41 13.64 6.53
N PHE A 237 10.31 13.39 5.83
CA PHE A 237 10.28 13.24 4.37
C PHE A 237 10.80 14.51 3.70
N HIS A 238 10.37 15.67 4.17
CA HIS A 238 10.86 16.96 3.68
C HIS A 238 12.32 17.24 4.06
N ALA A 239 12.76 16.85 5.25
CA ALA A 239 14.16 16.95 5.68
C ALA A 239 15.07 15.93 4.97
N SER A 240 14.53 14.81 4.49
CA SER A 240 15.25 13.81 3.69
C SER A 240 15.22 14.11 2.19
N LEU A 241 14.42 15.08 1.75
CA LEU A 241 14.59 15.75 0.46
C LEU A 241 15.80 16.69 0.51
N THR A 242 16.95 16.22 1.03
CA THR A 242 18.24 16.84 0.74
C THR A 242 18.58 16.51 -0.71
N PHE A 243 18.03 17.31 -1.61
CA PHE A 243 18.48 17.33 -2.99
C PHE A 243 19.81 18.07 -2.99
N ASP A 244 20.92 17.33 -3.04
CA ASP A 244 22.26 17.91 -3.12
C ASP A 244 22.40 18.61 -4.49
N PRO A 245 22.47 19.95 -4.56
CA PRO A 245 22.65 20.65 -5.83
C PRO A 245 24.04 20.40 -6.43
N ALA A 246 24.97 19.80 -5.69
CA ALA A 246 26.38 19.68 -6.06
C ALA A 246 26.71 18.56 -7.07
N GLN A 247 25.74 17.79 -7.57
CA GLN A 247 26.00 16.80 -8.64
C GLN A 247 25.52 17.21 -10.04
N SER A 248 25.18 18.48 -10.23
CA SER A 248 24.98 19.08 -11.56
C SER A 248 26.22 19.87 -12.04
N GLU A 249 27.43 19.41 -11.74
CA GLU A 249 28.58 19.78 -12.58
C GLU A 249 28.67 18.78 -13.73
N ALA A 250 28.17 19.21 -14.88
CA ALA A 250 28.50 18.59 -16.15
C ALA A 250 30.04 18.46 -16.26
N PRO A 251 30.61 17.33 -16.73
CA PRO A 251 32.03 17.29 -17.01
C PRO A 251 32.34 18.37 -18.05
N ALA A 252 33.19 19.30 -17.66
CA ALA A 252 33.69 20.39 -18.50
C ALA A 252 34.13 19.83 -19.85
N SER A 253 33.59 20.41 -20.92
CA SER A 253 34.05 20.19 -22.28
C SER A 253 35.47 20.74 -22.42
N THR A 254 36.45 19.85 -22.42
CA THR A 254 37.77 20.09 -23.01
C THR A 254 38.14 18.85 -23.81
N ASP A 255 38.02 18.91 -25.13
CA ASP A 255 39.23 18.88 -25.95
C ASP A 255 38.97 19.30 -27.40
N GLU A 256 39.91 20.08 -27.89
CA GLU A 256 40.02 20.73 -29.18
C GLU A 256 41.02 19.92 -30.00
N ALA A 257 40.62 19.28 -31.11
CA ALA A 257 41.56 18.98 -32.21
C ALA A 257 40.88 18.47 -33.50
N ALA A 258 41.00 19.32 -34.52
CA ALA A 258 41.40 18.98 -35.90
C ALA A 258 40.49 18.12 -36.79
N ALA A 259 39.85 18.79 -37.76
CA ALA A 259 39.97 18.42 -39.18
C ALA A 259 39.65 19.63 -40.07
N ASN A 260 40.72 20.27 -40.54
CA ASN A 260 40.73 21.27 -41.59
C ASN A 260 40.43 20.56 -42.93
N VAL A 261 39.38 20.97 -43.66
CA VAL A 261 39.19 20.62 -45.07
C VAL A 261 39.07 21.92 -45.85
N THR A 262 40.14 22.21 -46.57
CA THR A 262 40.32 23.29 -47.53
C THR A 262 39.42 23.04 -48.76
N LEU A 263 38.63 24.03 -49.14
CA LEU A 263 38.08 24.17 -50.49
C LEU A 263 38.33 25.62 -50.91
N GLU A 264 39.40 25.83 -51.68
CA GLU A 264 39.53 26.99 -52.55
C GLU A 264 39.07 26.58 -53.96
N GLU A 265 38.06 27.30 -54.45
CA GLU A 265 37.79 27.45 -55.87
C GLU A 265 38.70 28.56 -56.43
N SER A 266 39.11 28.36 -57.69
CA SER A 266 39.74 29.26 -58.68
C SER A 266 41.24 29.10 -58.95
#